data_AF-A0A928N0N9-F1
#
_entry.id   AF-A0A928N0N9-F1
#
_cell.length_a   1.000
_cell.length_b   1.000
_cell.length_c   1.000
_cell.angle_alpha   90.00
_cell.angle_beta   90.00
_cell.angle_gamma   90.00
#
_symmetry.space_group_name_H-M   'P 1'
#
loop_
_entity.id
_entity.type
_entity.pdbx_description
1 polymer ?
#
loop_
_entity_poly.entity_id
_entity_poly.type
_entity_poly.pdbx_seq_one_letter_code
_entity_poly.pdbx_strand_id
1 'polypeptide(L)'
;MINHDTVELLKECNAGIKMGVNSIDEVLDKVKDEKLKTILEKSKENHQNLGSETHEMLNKIDEEGKEPNLMAQGMSWLKTNVMLAMDHTDKVIADLITDGCDMGTKSLNKYLNQYEAASEDAKNIAKRLIKLEDDLAADIRSYL
;
A
#
# COMPACT_ATOMS: atom_id res chain seq x y z
N MET A 1 -0.74 27.14 9.82
CA MET A 1 0.52 26.41 10.10
C MET A 1 0.32 24.99 9.61
N ILE A 2 1.22 24.51 8.75
CA ILE A 2 1.21 23.11 8.32
C ILE A 2 1.47 22.24 9.54
N ASN A 3 0.60 21.26 9.78
CA ASN A 3 0.72 20.33 10.88
C ASN A 3 1.71 19.22 10.47
N HIS A 4 2.82 19.10 11.21
CA HIS A 4 3.88 18.14 10.91
C HIS A 4 3.38 16.69 10.88
N ASP A 5 2.55 16.29 11.84
CA ASP A 5 1.94 14.96 11.92
C ASP A 5 1.10 14.65 10.67
N THR A 6 0.36 15.63 10.16
CA THR A 6 -0.40 15.49 8.91
C THR A 6 0.51 15.17 7.74
N VAL A 7 1.63 15.90 7.61
CA VAL A 7 2.57 15.71 6.49
C VAL A 7 3.22 14.34 6.56
N GLU A 8 3.73 13.95 7.73
CA GLU A 8 4.42 12.68 7.89
C GLU A 8 3.46 11.50 7.71
N LEU A 9 2.23 11.57 8.25
CA LEU A 9 1.23 10.52 8.03
C LEU A 9 0.87 10.36 6.54
N LEU A 10 0.67 11.47 5.82
CA LEU A 10 0.35 11.42 4.39
C LEU A 10 1.54 10.89 3.57
N LYS A 11 2.78 11.23 3.94
CA LYS A 11 3.97 10.65 3.30
C LYS A 11 4.01 9.14 3.49
N GLU A 12 3.86 8.65 4.71
CA GLU A 12 3.83 7.20 4.99
C GLU A 12 2.72 6.50 4.20
N CYS A 13 1.51 7.09 4.12
CA CYS A 13 0.40 6.53 3.35
C CYS A 13 0.69 6.49 1.85
N ASN A 14 1.14 7.61 1.27
CA ASN A 14 1.52 7.70 -0.15
C ASN A 14 2.56 6.62 -0.52
N ALA A 15 3.45 6.37 0.41
CA ALA A 15 4.59 5.53 0.19
C ALA A 15 4.24 4.04 0.38
N GLY A 16 3.39 3.71 1.36
CA GLY A 16 2.70 2.40 1.44
C GLY A 16 1.87 2.10 0.18
N ILE A 17 1.10 3.06 -0.32
CA ILE A 17 0.33 2.92 -1.58
C ILE A 17 1.23 2.56 -2.76
N LYS A 18 2.34 3.30 -2.95
CA LYS A 18 3.30 3.02 -4.02
C LYS A 18 3.91 1.63 -3.88
N MET A 19 4.23 1.21 -2.66
CA MET A 19 4.73 -0.14 -2.39
C MET A 19 3.70 -1.20 -2.75
N GLY A 20 2.42 -1.03 -2.37
CA GLY A 20 1.33 -1.95 -2.73
C GLY A 20 1.15 -2.07 -4.24
N VAL A 21 1.05 -0.95 -4.95
CA VAL A 21 0.93 -0.92 -6.43
C VAL A 21 2.10 -1.64 -7.10
N ASN A 22 3.34 -1.33 -6.70
CA ASN A 22 4.53 -1.96 -7.27
C ASN A 22 4.59 -3.46 -6.97
N SER A 23 4.24 -3.87 -5.74
CA SER A 23 4.26 -5.28 -5.35
C SER A 23 3.26 -6.10 -6.15
N ILE A 24 2.07 -5.55 -6.40
CA ILE A 24 1.07 -6.17 -7.27
C ILE A 24 1.60 -6.26 -8.72
N ASP A 25 2.22 -5.20 -9.24
CA ASP A 25 2.78 -5.20 -10.60
C ASP A 25 3.86 -6.26 -10.83
N GLU A 26 4.68 -6.56 -9.82
CA GLU A 26 5.75 -7.58 -9.92
C GLU A 26 5.24 -9.03 -9.97
N VAL A 27 3.98 -9.26 -9.60
CA VAL A 27 3.37 -10.60 -9.53
C VAL A 27 2.27 -10.81 -10.57
N LEU A 28 1.64 -9.75 -11.07
CA LEU A 28 0.48 -9.83 -11.97
C LEU A 28 0.73 -10.66 -13.24
N ASP A 29 1.95 -10.61 -13.79
CA ASP A 29 2.35 -11.37 -14.99
C ASP A 29 2.51 -12.88 -14.74
N LYS A 30 2.60 -13.29 -13.46
CA LYS A 30 2.84 -14.67 -13.02
C LYS A 30 1.61 -15.34 -12.42
N VAL A 31 0.54 -14.58 -12.18
CA VAL A 31 -0.74 -15.14 -11.73
C VAL A 31 -1.37 -15.95 -12.85
N LYS A 32 -1.72 -17.20 -12.57
CA LYS A 32 -2.37 -18.14 -13.51
C LYS A 32 -3.89 -18.15 -13.34
N ASP A 33 -4.39 -17.99 -12.12
CA ASP A 33 -5.82 -17.91 -11.83
C ASP A 33 -6.38 -16.52 -12.19
N GLU A 34 -7.30 -16.48 -13.15
CA GLU A 34 -7.90 -15.24 -13.64
C GLU A 34 -8.71 -14.47 -12.58
N LYS A 35 -9.29 -15.16 -11.59
CA LYS A 35 -10.01 -14.48 -10.51
C LYS A 35 -9.04 -13.82 -9.54
N LEU A 36 -7.96 -14.50 -9.16
CA LEU A 36 -6.89 -13.90 -8.36
C LEU A 36 -6.31 -12.68 -9.07
N LYS A 37 -6.04 -12.80 -10.37
CA LYS A 37 -5.57 -11.67 -11.18
C LYS A 37 -6.52 -10.48 -11.15
N THR A 38 -7.82 -10.73 -11.35
CA THR A 38 -8.86 -9.68 -11.29
C THR A 38 -8.92 -9.00 -9.91
N ILE A 39 -8.78 -9.76 -8.82
CA ILE A 39 -8.74 -9.21 -7.45
C ILE A 39 -7.52 -8.26 -7.30
N LEU A 40 -6.35 -8.71 -7.74
CA LEU A 40 -5.12 -7.90 -7.66
C LEU A 40 -5.19 -6.65 -8.52
N GLU A 41 -5.70 -6.73 -9.76
CA GLU A 41 -5.88 -5.58 -10.65
C GLU A 41 -6.84 -4.53 -10.03
N LYS A 42 -7.97 -4.98 -9.47
CA LYS A 42 -8.92 -4.10 -8.78
C LYS A 42 -8.29 -3.46 -7.55
N SER A 43 -7.54 -4.23 -6.76
CA SER A 43 -6.82 -3.69 -5.61
C SER A 43 -5.82 -2.63 -6.04
N LYS A 44 -5.02 -2.90 -7.09
CA LYS A 44 -4.08 -1.93 -7.66
C LYS A 44 -4.77 -0.63 -8.06
N GLU A 45 -5.91 -0.71 -8.77
CA GLU A 45 -6.69 0.47 -9.16
C GLU A 45 -7.15 1.27 -7.94
N ASN A 46 -7.68 0.60 -6.91
CA ASN A 46 -8.10 1.26 -5.67
C ASN A 46 -6.93 1.95 -4.97
N HIS A 47 -5.76 1.33 -4.92
CA HIS A 47 -4.54 1.93 -4.39
C HIS A 47 -4.11 3.15 -5.22
N GLN A 48 -4.16 3.08 -6.55
CA GLN A 48 -3.83 4.21 -7.42
C GLN A 48 -4.77 5.40 -7.24
N ASN A 49 -6.08 5.13 -7.11
CA ASN A 49 -7.09 6.16 -6.84
C ASN A 49 -6.82 6.85 -5.51
N LEU A 50 -6.60 6.08 -4.43
CA LEU A 50 -6.27 6.63 -3.12
C LEU A 50 -4.92 7.37 -3.13
N GLY A 51 -3.95 6.88 -3.91
CA GLY A 51 -2.65 7.51 -4.10
C GLY A 51 -2.76 8.88 -4.77
N SER A 52 -3.67 9.01 -5.73
CA SER A 52 -3.95 10.29 -6.40
C SER A 52 -4.53 11.31 -5.41
N GLU A 53 -5.53 10.90 -4.61
CA GLU A 53 -6.08 11.74 -3.54
C GLU A 53 -5.01 12.16 -2.50
N THR A 54 -4.16 11.21 -2.11
CA THR A 54 -3.06 11.45 -1.15
C THR A 54 -2.04 12.44 -1.71
N HIS A 55 -1.69 12.28 -2.99
CA HIS A 55 -0.75 13.17 -3.67
C HIS A 55 -1.31 14.59 -3.83
N GLU A 56 -2.59 14.74 -4.16
CA GLU A 56 -3.25 16.05 -4.21
C GLU A 56 -3.21 16.77 -2.85
N MET A 57 -3.43 16.05 -1.75
CA MET A 57 -3.30 16.62 -0.40
C MET A 57 -1.87 17.04 -0.07
N LEU A 58 -0.88 16.21 -0.41
CA LEU A 58 0.54 16.55 -0.23
C LEU A 58 0.94 17.78 -1.06
N ASN A 59 0.45 17.90 -2.30
CA ASN A 59 0.76 19.05 -3.16
C ASN A 59 0.18 20.35 -2.59
N LYS A 60 -1.05 20.33 -2.05
CA LYS A 60 -1.64 21.49 -1.37
C LYS A 60 -0.79 21.93 -0.18
N ILE A 61 -0.24 20.97 0.56
CA ILE A 61 0.65 21.25 1.69
C ILE A 61 2.01 21.81 1.22
N ASP A 62 2.59 21.26 0.16
CA ASP A 62 3.89 21.71 -0.38
C ASP A 62 3.80 23.12 -1.00
N GLU A 63 2.69 23.44 -1.66
CA GLU A 63 2.35 24.79 -2.11
C GLU A 63 2.19 25.78 -0.95
N GLU A 64 1.73 25.29 0.21
CA GLU A 64 1.63 26.07 1.45
C GLU A 64 2.97 26.15 2.23
N GLY A 65 3.98 25.33 1.91
CA GLY A 65 5.30 25.35 2.55
C GLY A 65 6.20 24.11 2.32
N LYS A 66 7.04 24.14 1.27
CA LYS A 66 8.17 23.22 0.96
C LYS A 66 9.06 22.90 2.18
N GLU A 67 9.64 21.73 2.47
CA GLU A 67 9.89 20.38 1.89
C GLU A 67 10.25 19.44 3.12
N PRO A 68 10.62 18.12 3.08
CA PRO A 68 11.23 17.35 1.99
C PRO A 68 10.66 15.94 1.72
N ASN A 69 11.13 15.42 0.58
CA ASN A 69 10.84 14.16 -0.07
C ASN A 69 11.67 12.99 0.51
N LEU A 70 11.01 11.88 0.87
CA LEU A 70 11.67 10.60 1.17
C LEU A 70 10.78 9.46 0.69
N MET A 71 11.26 8.68 -0.29
CA MET A 71 11.12 7.24 -0.18
C MET A 71 12.06 6.49 -1.11
N ALA A 72 12.88 5.63 -0.50
CA ALA A 72 13.55 4.53 -1.16
C ALA A 72 13.85 3.46 -0.11
N GLN A 73 13.11 2.36 -0.13
CA GLN A 73 13.56 0.97 0.02
C GLN A 73 12.40 0.02 0.30
N GLY A 74 12.36 -1.12 -0.39
CA GLY A 74 11.33 -2.16 -0.20
C GLY A 74 11.21 -3.22 -1.31
N MET A 75 11.94 -3.09 -2.43
CA MET A 75 11.66 -3.86 -3.66
C MET A 75 12.45 -5.18 -3.82
N SER A 76 13.53 -5.39 -3.06
CA SER A 76 14.46 -6.50 -3.36
C SER A 76 13.98 -7.88 -2.90
N TRP A 77 13.10 -7.99 -1.91
CA TRP A 77 12.73 -9.28 -1.33
C TRP A 77 11.60 -9.98 -2.10
N LEU A 78 10.59 -9.22 -2.53
CA LEU A 78 9.43 -9.73 -3.27
C LEU A 78 9.85 -10.38 -4.59
N LYS A 79 10.61 -9.64 -5.41
CA LYS A 79 11.16 -10.12 -6.68
C LYS A 79 11.92 -11.45 -6.56
N THR A 80 12.74 -11.62 -5.52
CA THR A 80 13.52 -12.84 -5.30
C THR A 80 12.64 -14.05 -5.02
N ASN A 81 11.66 -13.91 -4.12
CA ASN A 81 10.80 -15.04 -3.73
C ASN A 81 9.91 -15.50 -4.89
N VAL A 82 9.39 -14.55 -5.67
CA VAL A 82 8.55 -14.84 -6.82
C VAL A 82 9.34 -15.54 -7.93
N MET A 83 10.61 -15.17 -8.15
CA MET A 83 11.48 -15.86 -9.13
C MET A 83 11.81 -17.30 -8.75
N LEU A 84 11.77 -17.66 -7.47
CA LEU A 84 12.12 -18.99 -6.98
C LEU A 84 10.94 -19.99 -7.03
N ALA A 85 9.70 -19.52 -7.15
CA ALA A 85 8.50 -20.35 -7.16
C ALA A 85 8.15 -20.85 -8.58
N MET A 86 8.90 -21.84 -9.08
CA MET A 86 8.74 -22.34 -10.47
C MET A 86 7.44 -23.12 -10.75
N ASP A 87 6.69 -23.62 -9.74
CA ASP A 87 5.48 -24.44 -9.96
C ASP A 87 4.26 -24.14 -9.06
N HIS A 88 4.35 -23.21 -8.10
CA HIS A 88 3.28 -22.85 -7.16
C HIS A 88 2.98 -21.34 -7.15
N THR A 89 2.87 -20.73 -8.32
CA THR A 89 2.81 -19.27 -8.47
C THR A 89 1.66 -18.63 -7.69
N ASP A 90 0.42 -19.12 -7.81
CA ASP A 90 -0.74 -18.39 -7.29
C ASP A 90 -0.84 -18.45 -5.75
N LYS A 91 -0.57 -19.62 -5.15
CA LYS A 91 -0.52 -19.76 -3.69
C LYS A 91 0.63 -18.96 -3.10
N VAL A 92 1.83 -19.04 -3.69
CA VAL A 92 2.98 -18.25 -3.21
C VAL A 92 2.73 -16.76 -3.37
N ILE A 93 2.08 -16.33 -4.46
CA ILE A 93 1.67 -14.92 -4.64
C ILE A 93 0.63 -14.53 -3.59
N ALA A 94 -0.37 -15.36 -3.33
CA ALA A 94 -1.37 -15.09 -2.30
C ALA A 94 -0.75 -14.98 -0.90
N ASP A 95 0.16 -15.90 -0.55
CA ASP A 95 0.92 -15.84 0.71
C ASP A 95 1.73 -14.53 0.80
N LEU A 96 2.49 -14.18 -0.25
CA LEU A 96 3.32 -12.96 -0.27
C LEU A 96 2.51 -11.66 -0.17
N ILE A 97 1.38 -11.58 -0.88
CA ILE A 97 0.50 -10.41 -0.83
C ILE A 97 -0.18 -10.33 0.54
N THR A 98 -0.63 -11.44 1.11
CA THR A 98 -1.23 -11.47 2.46
C THR A 98 -0.23 -10.98 3.52
N ASP A 99 1.01 -11.47 3.48
CA ASP A 99 2.08 -11.01 4.38
C ASP A 99 2.34 -9.51 4.21
N GLY A 100 2.31 -9.02 2.97
CA GLY A 100 2.43 -7.61 2.63
C GLY A 100 1.32 -6.76 3.26
N CYS A 101 0.07 -7.17 3.10
CA CYS A 101 -1.11 -6.51 3.67
C CYS A 101 -1.06 -6.48 5.20
N ASP A 102 -0.75 -7.61 5.85
CA ASP A 102 -0.64 -7.69 7.31
C ASP A 102 0.44 -6.73 7.85
N MET A 103 1.59 -6.65 7.17
CA MET A 103 2.65 -5.70 7.50
C MET A 103 2.22 -4.24 7.25
N GLY A 104 1.50 -3.98 6.17
CA GLY A 104 0.92 -2.68 5.82
C GLY A 104 -0.05 -2.19 6.88
N THR A 105 -1.10 -2.98 7.18
CA THR A 105 -2.09 -2.70 8.22
C THR A 105 -1.42 -2.44 9.57
N LYS A 106 -0.45 -3.27 9.97
CA LYS A 106 0.29 -3.08 11.22
C LYS A 106 1.06 -1.76 11.26
N SER A 107 1.73 -1.40 10.16
CA SER A 107 2.54 -0.18 10.08
C SER A 107 1.67 1.07 10.07
N LEU A 108 0.58 1.07 9.29
CA LEU A 108 -0.37 2.18 9.22
C LEU A 108 -1.07 2.45 10.55
N ASN A 109 -1.44 1.40 11.29
CA ASN A 109 -1.98 1.55 12.65
C ASN A 109 -0.96 2.18 13.61
N LYS A 110 0.33 1.82 13.50
CA LYS A 110 1.38 2.47 14.28
C LYS A 110 1.51 3.95 13.92
N TYR A 111 1.47 4.29 12.63
CA TYR A 111 1.52 5.69 12.20
C TYR A 111 0.33 6.50 12.68
N LEU A 112 -0.88 5.94 12.66
CA LEU A 112 -2.07 6.58 13.24
C LEU A 112 -1.91 6.89 14.74
N ASN A 113 -1.27 5.99 15.50
CA ASN A 113 -0.99 6.19 16.91
C ASN A 113 0.20 7.12 17.17
N GLN A 114 1.15 7.21 16.23
CA GLN A 114 2.32 8.08 16.35
C GLN A 114 1.98 9.54 16.00
N TYR A 115 1.13 9.74 14.99
CA TYR A 115 0.77 11.04 14.43
C TYR A 115 -0.63 11.46 14.90
N GLU A 116 -0.87 11.47 16.22
CA GLU A 116 -2.19 11.73 16.80
C GLU A 116 -2.72 13.13 16.48
N ALA A 117 -1.84 14.12 16.24
CA ALA A 117 -2.23 15.48 15.90
C ALA A 117 -2.52 15.67 14.40
N ALA A 118 -2.36 14.63 13.57
CA ALA A 118 -2.68 14.72 12.15
C ALA A 118 -4.13 15.12 11.91
N SER A 119 -4.38 15.80 10.79
CA SER A 119 -5.73 16.19 10.40
C SER A 119 -6.63 14.97 10.21
N GLU A 120 -7.93 15.15 10.43
CA GLU A 120 -8.90 14.06 10.23
C GLU A 120 -8.91 13.56 8.79
N ASP A 121 -8.67 14.44 7.80
CA ASP A 121 -8.55 14.04 6.39
C ASP A 121 -7.36 13.10 6.16
N ALA A 122 -6.18 13.39 6.74
CA ALA A 122 -5.02 12.51 6.65
C ALA A 122 -5.24 11.18 7.37
N LYS A 123 -5.84 11.22 8.56
CA LYS A 123 -6.25 10.00 9.28
C LYS A 123 -7.26 9.17 8.49
N ASN A 124 -8.16 9.81 7.76
CA ASN A 124 -9.14 9.13 6.90
C ASN A 124 -8.47 8.43 5.72
N ILE A 125 -7.43 9.02 5.12
CA ILE A 125 -6.61 8.33 4.12
C ILE A 125 -5.97 7.08 4.71
N ALA A 126 -5.30 7.19 5.86
CA ALA A 126 -4.68 6.04 6.51
C ALA A 126 -5.68 4.92 6.84
N LYS A 127 -6.86 5.27 7.36
CA LYS A 127 -7.93 4.31 7.65
C LYS A 127 -8.49 3.65 6.39
N ARG A 128 -8.65 4.40 5.30
CA ARG A 128 -9.08 3.85 4.00
C ARG A 128 -8.02 2.91 3.43
N LEU A 129 -6.75 3.25 3.56
CA LEU A 129 -5.65 2.38 3.13
C LEU A 129 -5.61 1.09 3.94
N ILE A 130 -5.69 1.15 5.28
CA ILE A 130 -5.82 -0.03 6.14
C ILE A 130 -6.97 -0.92 5.69
N LYS A 131 -8.12 -0.32 5.38
CA LYS A 131 -9.27 -1.07 4.89
C LYS A 131 -9.00 -1.76 3.55
N LEU A 132 -8.30 -1.11 2.62
CA LEU A 132 -7.91 -1.73 1.34
C LEU A 132 -6.99 -2.93 1.55
N GLU A 133 -6.03 -2.84 2.47
CA GLU A 133 -5.12 -3.95 2.81
C GLU A 133 -5.89 -5.12 3.45
N ASP A 134 -6.76 -4.83 4.44
CA ASP A 134 -7.58 -5.84 5.11
C ASP A 134 -8.57 -6.52 4.14
N ASP A 135 -9.23 -5.74 3.27
CA ASP A 135 -10.16 -6.26 2.26
C ASP A 135 -9.41 -7.14 1.24
N LEU A 136 -8.21 -6.72 0.80
CA LEU A 136 -7.39 -7.51 -0.12
C LEU A 136 -6.94 -8.84 0.52
N ALA A 137 -6.41 -8.81 1.74
CA ALA A 137 -6.01 -10.01 2.47
C ALA A 137 -7.19 -10.98 2.67
N ALA A 138 -8.39 -10.45 2.92
CA ALA A 138 -9.60 -11.26 3.03
C ALA A 138 -9.99 -11.91 1.68
N ASP A 139 -9.96 -11.15 0.59
CA ASP A 139 -10.34 -11.63 -0.76
C ASP A 139 -9.39 -12.72 -1.27
N ILE A 140 -8.09 -12.63 -0.96
CA ILE A 140 -7.08 -13.61 -1.42
C ILE A 140 -6.93 -14.83 -0.49
N ARG A 141 -7.60 -14.83 0.67
CA ARG A 141 -7.47 -15.90 1.68
C ARG A 141 -7.83 -17.29 1.18
N SER A 142 -8.70 -17.38 0.16
CA SER A 142 -9.11 -18.66 -0.44
C SER A 142 -8.02 -19.34 -1.28
N TYR A 143 -6.91 -18.64 -1.57
CA TYR A 143 -5.78 -19.14 -2.34
C TYR A 143 -4.58 -19.58 -1.46
N LEU A 144 -4.69 -19.44 -0.13
CA LEU A 144 -3.71 -19.90 0.87
C LEU A 144 -3.91 -21.39 1.20
#